data_AF-A0A1C4VA35-F1
#
_entry.id   AF-A0A1C4VA35-F1
#
_cell.length_a   1.000
_cell.length_b   1.000
_cell.length_c   1.000
_cell.angle_alpha   90.00
_cell.angle_beta   90.00
_cell.angle_gamma   90.00
#
_symmetry.space_group_name_H-M   'P 1'
#
loop_
_entity.id
_entity.type
_entity.pdbx_description
1 polymer ?
#
loop_
_entity_poly.entity_id
_entity_poly.type
_entity_poly.pdbx_seq_one_letter_code
_entity_poly.pdbx_strand_id
1 'polypeptide(L)'
;MVIVGAGHYPGAVRYHECEAAIRELVDAADEDALRTFGLSTITRLVRADLLVEAGEDDLDEDAWAALTTAREHIASADATELRAHLNRIDEGILAGGDMDPGLLIVLSALEHWTTYREEQRRGELYELAIRSLEEVDYRVPAALDDFLATPEMAAEYARITESLPA
;
A
#
# COMPACT_ATOMS: atom_id res chain seq x y z
N MET A 1 37.02 21.36 20.53
CA MET A 1 36.35 20.70 19.38
C MET A 1 35.44 19.64 19.96
N VAL A 2 34.17 19.99 20.19
CA VAL A 2 33.18 19.08 20.77
C VAL A 2 32.41 18.51 19.59
N ILE A 3 32.48 17.19 19.42
CA ILE A 3 31.66 16.45 18.47
C ILE A 3 30.24 16.51 19.03
N VAL A 4 29.36 17.23 18.33
CA VAL A 4 27.93 17.25 18.63
C VAL A 4 27.38 15.90 18.19
N GLY A 5 27.07 15.04 19.16
CA GLY A 5 26.34 13.80 18.90
C GLY A 5 25.00 14.13 18.26
N ALA A 6 24.68 13.43 17.17
CA ALA A 6 23.38 13.48 16.54
C ALA A 6 22.30 13.25 17.61
N GLY A 7 21.48 14.28 17.85
CA GLY A 7 20.39 14.21 18.79
C GLY A 7 19.38 13.18 18.32
N HIS A 8 19.36 12.02 18.97
CA HIS A 8 18.17 11.20 19.01
C HIS A 8 17.16 11.97 19.85
N TYR A 9 16.22 12.65 19.19
CA TYR A 9 15.08 13.25 19.88
C TYR A 9 14.20 12.10 20.38
N PRO A 10 13.91 12.01 21.69
CA PRO A 10 13.02 10.99 22.24
C PRO A 10 11.60 11.29 21.75
N GLY A 11 11.24 10.75 20.59
CA GLY A 11 9.97 11.02 19.89
C GLY A 11 10.02 10.85 18.38
N ALA A 12 11.21 10.83 17.75
CA ALA A 12 11.32 10.57 16.32
C ALA A 12 11.22 9.07 16.02
N VAL A 13 10.32 8.68 15.12
CA VAL A 13 10.15 7.28 14.68
C VAL A 13 10.81 7.12 13.32
N ARG A 14 11.83 6.27 13.24
CA ARG A 14 12.50 5.98 11.97
C ARG A 14 11.67 5.03 11.12
N TYR A 15 11.85 5.08 9.81
CA TYR A 15 11.13 4.20 8.87
C TYR A 15 11.17 2.71 9.28
N HIS A 16 12.36 2.16 9.54
CA HIS A 16 12.49 0.74 9.94
C HIS A 16 11.83 0.39 11.29
N GLU A 17 11.67 1.36 12.20
CA GLU A 17 10.95 1.16 13.47
C GLU A 17 9.44 1.11 13.21
N CYS A 18 8.95 1.95 12.30
CA CYS A 18 7.57 1.92 11.81
C CYS A 18 7.25 0.58 11.12
N GLU A 19 8.11 0.13 10.20
CA GLU A 19 7.96 -1.17 9.53
C GLU A 19 7.92 -2.34 10.53
N ALA A 20 8.83 -2.35 11.50
CA ALA A 20 8.88 -3.39 12.52
C ALA A 20 7.59 -3.43 13.35
N ALA A 21 7.08 -2.27 13.78
CA ALA A 21 5.84 -2.18 14.56
C ALA A 21 4.62 -2.68 13.76
N ILE A 22 4.51 -2.33 12.47
CA ILE A 22 3.42 -2.81 11.61
C ILE A 22 3.49 -4.33 11.43
N ARG A 23 4.70 -4.88 11.24
CA ARG A 23 4.88 -6.33 11.13
C ARG A 23 4.40 -7.05 12.40
N GLU A 24 4.78 -6.55 13.57
CA GLU A 24 4.32 -7.12 14.85
C GLU A 24 2.79 -7.09 14.99
N LEU A 25 2.14 -5.99 14.58
CA LEU A 25 0.67 -5.88 14.60
C LEU A 25 -0.01 -6.87 13.66
N VAL A 26 0.51 -7.01 12.43
CA VAL A 26 -0.01 -7.98 11.44
C VAL A 26 0.18 -9.42 11.92
N ASP A 27 1.31 -9.72 12.56
CA ASP A 27 1.59 -11.06 13.09
C ASP A 27 0.71 -11.42 14.29
N ALA A 28 0.31 -10.42 15.09
CA ALA A 28 -0.50 -10.60 16.30
C ALA A 28 -2.02 -10.60 16.02
N ALA A 29 -2.48 -9.86 15.01
CA ALA A 29 -3.90 -9.68 14.72
C ALA A 29 -4.59 -11.00 14.33
N ASP A 30 -5.87 -11.12 14.68
CA ASP A 30 -6.69 -12.25 14.24
C ASP A 30 -7.10 -12.14 12.75
N GLU A 31 -7.54 -13.26 12.18
CA GLU A 31 -7.88 -13.33 10.75
C GLU A 31 -9.05 -12.43 10.32
N ASP A 32 -10.01 -12.16 11.21
CA ASP A 32 -11.13 -11.28 10.89
C ASP A 32 -10.69 -9.82 10.87
N ALA A 33 -9.83 -9.42 11.82
CA ALA A 33 -9.17 -8.12 11.83
C ALA A 33 -8.30 -7.94 10.57
N LEU A 34 -7.48 -8.93 10.23
CA LEU A 34 -6.62 -8.92 9.03
C LEU A 34 -7.44 -8.78 7.74
N ARG A 35 -8.51 -9.55 7.58
CA ARG A 35 -9.40 -9.43 6.41
C ARG A 35 -10.06 -8.06 6.32
N THR A 36 -10.53 -7.54 7.45
CA THR A 36 -11.19 -6.22 7.53
C THR A 36 -10.20 -5.10 7.20
N PHE A 37 -9.02 -5.15 7.79
CA PHE A 37 -7.92 -4.23 7.53
C PHE A 37 -7.51 -4.26 6.06
N GLY A 38 -7.27 -5.44 5.51
CA GLY A 38 -6.84 -5.63 4.13
C GLY A 38 -7.86 -5.06 3.15
N LEU A 39 -9.14 -5.43 3.31
CA LEU A 39 -10.21 -4.94 2.45
C LEU A 39 -10.38 -3.41 2.54
N SER A 40 -10.35 -2.85 3.74
CA SER A 40 -10.45 -1.40 3.95
C SER A 40 -9.29 -0.66 3.27
N THR A 41 -8.08 -1.17 3.43
CA THR A 41 -6.86 -0.54 2.91
C THR A 41 -6.79 -0.64 1.39
N ILE A 42 -7.06 -1.81 0.78
CA ILE A 42 -7.07 -1.94 -0.68
C ILE A 42 -8.16 -1.06 -1.30
N THR A 43 -9.35 -0.98 -0.71
CA THR A 43 -10.44 -0.12 -1.18
C THR A 43 -10.04 1.37 -1.18
N ARG A 44 -9.16 1.79 -0.27
CA ARG A 44 -8.60 3.15 -0.23
C ARG A 44 -7.55 3.36 -1.32
N LEU A 45 -6.65 2.40 -1.50
CA LEU A 45 -5.52 2.47 -2.42
C LEU A 45 -5.91 2.33 -3.89
N VAL A 46 -7.07 1.74 -4.19
CA VAL A 46 -7.55 1.58 -5.57
C VAL A 46 -8.43 2.73 -6.05
N ARG A 47 -8.44 3.86 -5.34
CA ARG A 47 -9.28 5.02 -5.70
C ARG A 47 -8.74 5.77 -6.91
N ALA A 48 -9.64 6.49 -7.59
CA ALA A 48 -9.34 7.14 -8.87
C ALA A 48 -8.36 8.32 -8.74
N ASP A 49 -8.26 8.92 -7.57
CA ASP A 49 -7.34 10.03 -7.28
C ASP A 49 -5.87 9.64 -7.36
N LEU A 50 -5.53 8.36 -7.23
CA LEU A 50 -4.17 7.86 -7.43
C LEU A 50 -3.81 7.59 -8.89
N LEU A 51 -4.78 7.65 -9.79
CA LEU A 51 -4.60 7.34 -11.21
C LEU A 51 -4.68 8.60 -12.09
N VAL A 52 -4.74 9.80 -11.49
CA VAL A 52 -4.98 11.06 -12.22
C VAL A 52 -3.86 11.40 -13.18
N GLU A 53 -2.61 11.10 -12.80
CA GLU A 53 -1.42 11.40 -13.60
C GLU A 53 -1.02 10.24 -14.52
N ALA A 54 -1.57 9.04 -14.28
CA ALA A 54 -1.36 7.87 -15.12
C ALA A 54 -2.12 8.01 -16.44
N GLY A 55 -1.46 7.67 -17.54
CA GLY A 55 -1.93 7.98 -18.90
C GLY A 55 -1.93 6.79 -19.86
N GLU A 56 -2.19 7.10 -21.13
CA GLU A 56 -2.20 6.14 -22.24
C GLU A 56 -0.82 5.50 -22.50
N ASP A 57 0.26 6.11 -21.97
CA ASP A 57 1.62 5.60 -22.09
C ASP A 57 1.97 4.56 -21.00
N ASP A 58 1.13 4.42 -19.96
CA ASP A 58 1.38 3.47 -18.87
C ASP A 58 0.80 2.08 -19.16
N LEU A 59 -0.45 2.04 -19.62
CA LEU A 59 -1.22 0.82 -19.88
C LEU A 59 -1.98 0.92 -21.21
N ASP A 60 -2.12 -0.21 -21.89
CA ASP A 60 -3.02 -0.34 -23.03
C ASP A 60 -4.52 -0.28 -22.62
N GLU A 61 -5.41 -0.18 -23.61
CA GLU A 61 -6.85 -0.02 -23.39
C GLU A 61 -7.48 -1.18 -22.59
N ASP A 62 -7.17 -2.45 -22.89
CA ASP A 62 -7.80 -3.53 -22.14
C ASP A 62 -7.15 -3.76 -20.76
N ALA A 63 -5.90 -3.34 -20.55
CA ALA A 63 -5.30 -3.26 -19.22
C ALA A 63 -5.98 -2.19 -18.37
N TRP A 64 -6.30 -1.03 -18.94
CA TRP A 64 -7.13 -0.02 -18.27
C TRP A 64 -8.54 -0.53 -17.93
N ALA A 65 -9.16 -1.29 -18.83
CA ALA A 65 -10.46 -1.91 -18.59
C ALA A 65 -10.40 -2.98 -17.48
N ALA A 66 -9.35 -3.81 -17.49
CA ALA A 66 -9.11 -4.83 -16.47
C ALA A 66 -8.86 -4.19 -15.09
N LEU A 67 -8.03 -3.15 -15.02
CA LEU A 67 -7.81 -2.37 -13.81
C LEU A 67 -9.12 -1.77 -13.31
N THR A 68 -9.90 -1.12 -14.18
CA THR A 68 -11.20 -0.53 -13.79
C THR A 68 -12.13 -1.59 -13.20
N THR A 69 -12.25 -2.75 -13.85
CA THR A 69 -13.09 -3.86 -13.37
C THR A 69 -12.61 -4.40 -12.03
N ALA A 70 -11.31 -4.66 -11.87
CA ALA A 70 -10.74 -5.14 -10.62
C ALA A 70 -11.03 -4.19 -9.44
N ARG A 71 -10.97 -2.87 -9.69
CA ARG A 71 -11.26 -1.84 -8.69
C ARG A 71 -12.73 -1.80 -8.28
N GLU A 72 -13.65 -1.88 -9.25
CA GLU A 72 -15.09 -1.91 -9.01
C GLU A 72 -15.53 -3.17 -8.24
N HIS A 73 -14.83 -4.27 -8.46
CA HIS A 73 -15.16 -5.58 -7.88
C HIS A 73 -14.25 -6.01 -6.72
N ILE A 74 -13.37 -5.14 -6.21
CA ILE A 74 -12.33 -5.51 -5.22
C ILE A 74 -12.88 -6.20 -3.96
N ALA A 75 -14.09 -5.84 -3.54
CA ALA A 75 -14.76 -6.37 -2.36
C ALA A 75 -15.53 -7.68 -2.62
N SER A 76 -15.93 -7.95 -3.87
CA SER A 76 -16.82 -9.06 -4.24
C SER A 76 -16.15 -10.13 -5.07
N ALA A 77 -15.10 -9.79 -5.82
CA ALA A 77 -14.33 -10.72 -6.62
C ALA A 77 -13.63 -11.76 -5.74
N ASP A 78 -13.53 -12.97 -6.29
CA ASP A 78 -12.68 -14.00 -5.72
C ASP A 78 -11.20 -13.81 -6.14
N ALA A 79 -10.32 -14.62 -5.57
CA ALA A 79 -8.88 -14.52 -5.81
C ALA A 79 -8.51 -14.83 -7.28
N THR A 80 -9.24 -15.76 -7.92
CA THR A 80 -8.98 -16.17 -9.30
C THR A 80 -9.38 -15.06 -10.28
N GLU A 81 -10.52 -14.41 -10.04
CA GLU A 81 -10.98 -13.26 -10.82
C GLU A 81 -9.98 -12.10 -10.73
N LEU A 82 -9.53 -11.77 -9.52
CA LEU A 82 -8.53 -10.71 -9.31
C LEU A 82 -7.19 -11.03 -10.00
N ARG A 83 -6.71 -12.28 -9.89
CA ARG A 83 -5.48 -12.70 -10.57
C ARG A 83 -5.62 -12.67 -12.09
N ALA A 84 -6.78 -13.01 -12.64
CA ALA A 84 -7.03 -12.91 -14.08
C ALA A 84 -6.96 -11.44 -14.56
N HIS A 85 -7.49 -10.49 -13.78
CA HIS A 85 -7.35 -9.08 -14.09
C HIS A 85 -5.90 -8.61 -14.00
N LEU A 86 -5.15 -9.00 -12.96
CA LEU A 86 -3.73 -8.66 -12.82
C LEU A 86 -2.90 -9.17 -14.00
N ASN A 87 -3.08 -10.43 -14.39
CA ASN A 87 -2.40 -10.98 -15.57
C ASN A 87 -2.71 -10.16 -16.83
N ARG A 88 -3.96 -9.72 -17.02
CA ARG A 88 -4.29 -8.87 -18.18
C ARG A 88 -3.64 -7.49 -18.08
N ILE A 89 -3.56 -6.91 -16.88
CA ILE A 89 -2.88 -5.63 -16.67
C ILE A 89 -1.40 -5.77 -17.02
N ASP A 90 -0.73 -6.80 -16.50
CA ASP A 90 0.69 -7.07 -16.73
C ASP A 90 1.02 -7.23 -18.22
N GLU A 91 0.16 -7.95 -18.97
CA GLU A 91 0.29 -8.11 -20.42
C GLU A 91 0.18 -6.78 -21.19
N GLY A 92 -0.53 -5.80 -20.64
CA GLY A 92 -0.76 -4.50 -21.25
C GLY A 92 0.05 -3.35 -20.66
N ILE A 93 1.07 -3.63 -19.83
CA ILE A 93 2.01 -2.59 -19.37
C ILE A 93 2.83 -2.07 -20.56
N LEU A 94 2.76 -0.75 -20.77
CA LEU A 94 3.50 -0.03 -21.80
C LEU A 94 4.71 0.72 -21.22
N ALA A 95 4.66 1.05 -19.92
CA ALA A 95 5.70 1.79 -19.22
C ALA A 95 7.07 1.09 -19.29
N GLY A 96 8.11 1.84 -19.67
CA GLY A 96 9.47 1.35 -19.84
C GLY A 96 10.32 1.39 -18.56
N GLY A 97 9.68 1.39 -17.39
CA GLY A 97 10.31 1.63 -16.09
C GLY A 97 10.12 3.05 -15.53
N ASP A 98 9.30 3.87 -16.19
CA ASP A 98 8.90 5.23 -15.82
C ASP A 98 7.40 5.34 -15.51
N MET A 99 6.79 4.21 -15.09
CA MET A 99 5.38 4.15 -14.71
C MET A 99 5.03 5.21 -13.65
N ASP A 100 3.85 5.82 -13.78
CA ASP A 100 3.35 6.75 -12.77
C ASP A 100 3.40 6.10 -11.36
N PRO A 101 3.98 6.79 -10.36
CA PRO A 101 4.08 6.24 -9.00
C PRO A 101 2.74 5.89 -8.37
N GLY A 102 1.68 6.66 -8.66
CA GLY A 102 0.34 6.39 -8.16
C GLY A 102 -0.24 5.09 -8.74
N LEU A 103 -0.07 4.88 -10.05
CA LEU A 103 -0.40 3.60 -10.69
C LEU A 103 0.42 2.45 -10.12
N LEU A 104 1.73 2.61 -9.94
CA LEU A 104 2.59 1.57 -9.36
C LEU A 104 2.13 1.16 -7.95
N ILE A 105 1.74 2.12 -7.12
CA ILE A 105 1.17 1.86 -5.78
C ILE A 105 -0.12 1.04 -5.90
N VAL A 106 -1.03 1.42 -6.81
CA VAL A 106 -2.31 0.72 -7.03
C VAL A 106 -2.08 -0.71 -7.47
N LEU A 107 -1.20 -0.95 -8.45
CA LEU A 107 -0.90 -2.29 -8.97
C LEU A 107 -0.23 -3.17 -7.92
N SER A 108 0.75 -2.61 -7.19
CA SER A 108 1.41 -3.33 -6.09
C SER A 108 0.41 -3.71 -4.99
N ALA A 109 -0.49 -2.79 -4.62
CA ALA A 109 -1.53 -3.06 -3.63
C ALA A 109 -2.49 -4.17 -4.09
N LEU A 110 -2.90 -4.15 -5.36
CA LEU A 110 -3.75 -5.20 -5.95
C LEU A 110 -3.06 -6.56 -5.94
N GLU A 111 -1.77 -6.63 -6.26
CA GLU A 111 -1.00 -7.88 -6.24
C GLU A 111 -0.92 -8.46 -4.81
N HIS A 112 -0.59 -7.64 -3.81
CA HIS A 112 -0.53 -8.09 -2.41
C HIS A 112 -1.90 -8.54 -1.90
N TRP A 113 -2.97 -7.79 -2.19
CA TRP A 113 -4.32 -8.21 -1.80
C TRP A 113 -4.72 -9.53 -2.46
N THR A 114 -4.42 -9.69 -3.75
CA THR A 114 -4.74 -10.92 -4.49
C THR A 114 -3.96 -12.10 -3.94
N THR A 115 -2.65 -11.96 -3.73
CA THR A 115 -1.81 -13.01 -3.16
C THR A 115 -2.23 -13.37 -1.72
N TYR A 116 -2.64 -12.39 -0.91
CA TYR A 116 -3.25 -12.67 0.40
C TYR A 116 -4.51 -13.53 0.26
N ARG A 117 -5.39 -13.20 -0.69
CA ARG A 117 -6.64 -13.95 -0.92
C ARG A 117 -6.37 -15.38 -1.40
N GLU A 118 -5.33 -15.59 -2.19
CA GLU A 118 -4.92 -16.92 -2.69
C GLU A 118 -4.23 -17.77 -1.63
N GLU A 119 -3.21 -17.21 -0.96
CA GLU A 119 -2.25 -17.98 -0.17
C GLU A 119 -2.45 -17.81 1.35
N GLN A 120 -3.32 -16.86 1.77
CA GLN A 120 -3.55 -16.49 3.18
C GLN A 120 -2.24 -16.10 3.90
N ARG A 121 -1.30 -15.52 3.17
CA ARG A 121 -0.01 -15.06 3.71
C ARG A 121 -0.15 -13.70 4.35
N ARG A 122 -0.05 -13.64 5.67
CA ARG A 122 -0.14 -12.40 6.45
C ARG A 122 0.87 -11.33 6.03
N GLY A 123 2.07 -11.76 5.58
CA GLY A 123 3.09 -10.85 5.06
C GLY A 123 2.61 -9.95 3.92
N GLU A 124 1.63 -10.39 3.12
CA GLU A 124 1.06 -9.55 2.06
C GLU A 124 0.21 -8.39 2.63
N LEU A 125 -0.39 -8.56 3.81
CA LEU A 125 -1.09 -7.46 4.49
C LEU A 125 -0.13 -6.48 5.15
N TYR A 126 1.06 -6.95 5.57
CA TYR A 126 2.16 -6.05 5.92
C TYR A 126 2.56 -5.19 4.73
N GLU A 127 2.81 -5.79 3.56
CA GLU A 127 3.16 -5.03 2.36
C GLU A 127 2.06 -4.03 1.96
N LEU A 128 0.79 -4.43 2.07
CA LEU A 128 -0.34 -3.53 1.82
C LEU A 128 -0.37 -2.33 2.79
N ALA A 129 0.00 -2.53 4.06
CA ALA A 129 0.17 -1.44 5.02
C ALA A 129 1.29 -0.49 4.62
N ILE A 130 2.41 -1.01 4.08
CA ILE A 130 3.52 -0.19 3.59
C ILE A 130 3.09 0.64 2.38
N ARG A 131 2.41 0.05 1.38
CA ARG A 131 1.85 0.81 0.23
C ARG A 131 0.89 1.91 0.69
N SER A 132 0.18 1.68 1.78
CA SER A 132 -0.69 2.66 2.43
C SER A 132 0.07 3.90 2.93
N LEU A 133 1.27 3.70 3.49
CA LEU A 133 2.12 4.78 3.98
C LEU A 133 2.88 5.47 2.85
N GLU A 134 3.37 4.71 1.87
CA GLU A 134 4.05 5.25 0.68
C GLU A 134 3.14 6.16 -0.13
N GLU A 135 1.84 5.87 -0.19
CA GLU A 135 0.86 6.75 -0.82
C GLU A 135 0.77 8.12 -0.14
N VAL A 136 0.88 8.16 1.19
CA VAL A 136 0.90 9.42 1.93
C VAL A 136 2.23 10.13 1.76
N ASP A 137 3.35 9.40 1.83
CA ASP A 137 4.70 9.94 1.60
C ASP A 137 4.86 10.53 0.19
N TYR A 138 4.28 9.89 -0.82
CA TYR A 138 4.27 10.40 -2.19
C TYR A 138 3.58 11.78 -2.29
N ARG A 139 2.49 11.97 -1.53
CA ARG A 139 1.73 13.24 -1.53
C ARG A 139 2.34 14.28 -0.61
N VAL A 140 2.85 13.86 0.54
CA VAL A 140 3.42 14.70 1.60
C VAL A 140 4.71 14.05 2.09
N PRO A 141 5.84 14.33 1.41
CA PRO A 141 7.11 13.66 1.70
C PRO A 141 7.56 13.85 3.15
N ALA A 142 7.87 12.74 3.81
CA ALA A 142 8.38 12.68 5.16
C ALA A 142 9.90 12.50 5.18
N ALA A 143 10.54 12.95 6.25
CA ALA A 143 11.96 12.69 6.46
C ALA A 143 12.16 11.26 6.97
N LEU A 144 13.10 10.51 6.40
CA LEU A 144 13.39 9.14 6.84
C LEU A 144 13.82 9.05 8.32
N ASP A 145 14.41 10.12 8.83
CA ASP A 145 14.91 10.22 10.21
C ASP A 145 13.79 10.48 11.23
N ASP A 146 12.61 10.92 10.77
CA ASP A 146 11.38 11.10 11.56
C ASP A 146 10.16 10.92 10.64
N PHE A 147 9.87 9.65 10.35
CA PHE A 147 8.92 9.24 9.31
C PHE A 147 7.47 9.62 9.65
N LEU A 148 7.15 9.78 10.93
CA LEU A 148 5.83 10.15 11.43
C LEU A 148 5.72 11.63 11.81
N ALA A 149 6.68 12.47 11.38
CA ALA A 149 6.71 13.88 11.75
C ALA A 149 5.51 14.68 11.21
N THR A 150 5.00 14.31 10.03
CA THR A 150 3.87 15.01 9.41
C THR A 150 2.55 14.51 10.00
N PRO A 151 1.56 15.41 10.21
CA PRO A 151 0.23 15.00 10.68
C PRO A 151 -0.42 13.92 9.81
N GLU A 152 -0.19 13.97 8.50
CA GLU A 152 -0.70 13.02 7.52
C GLU A 152 -0.12 11.62 7.72
N MET A 153 1.21 11.51 7.86
CA MET A 153 1.87 10.23 8.12
C MET A 153 1.48 9.66 9.48
N ALA A 154 1.45 10.50 10.51
CA ALA A 154 1.02 10.09 11.84
C ALA A 154 -0.44 9.59 11.85
N ALA A 155 -1.32 10.26 11.12
CA ALA A 155 -2.73 9.86 11.00
C ALA A 155 -2.90 8.53 10.25
N GLU A 156 -2.14 8.31 9.18
CA GLU A 156 -2.19 7.05 8.44
C GLU A 156 -1.62 5.89 9.25
N TYR A 157 -0.51 6.10 9.96
CA TYR A 157 0.01 5.13 10.89
C TYR A 157 -1.01 4.80 11.99
N ALA A 158 -1.62 5.82 12.61
CA ALA A 158 -2.66 5.61 13.62
C ALA A 158 -3.82 4.76 13.08
N ARG A 159 -4.33 5.05 11.88
CA ARG A 159 -5.39 4.26 11.21
C ARG A 159 -5.00 2.79 11.09
N ILE A 160 -3.77 2.50 10.67
CA ILE A 160 -3.26 1.12 10.54
C ILE A 160 -3.27 0.44 11.91
N THR A 161 -2.70 1.09 12.93
CA THR A 161 -2.62 0.51 14.29
C THR A 161 -3.99 0.29 14.93
N GLU A 162 -4.95 1.19 14.72
CA GLU A 162 -6.32 1.06 15.23
C GLU A 162 -7.11 -0.06 14.54
N SER A 163 -6.76 -0.37 13.28
CA SER A 163 -7.42 -1.41 12.48
C SER A 163 -6.87 -2.82 12.74
N LEU A 164 -5.74 -2.93 13.43
CA LEU A 164 -5.04 -4.18 13.74
C LEU A 164 -4.90 -4.33 15.26
N PRO A 165 -6.01 -4.56 16.00
CA PRO A 165 -5.94 -4.78 17.44
C PRO A 165 -5.15 -6.06 17.74
N ALA A 166 -4.24 -5.95 18.70
CA ALA A 166 -3.51 -7.08 19.29
C ALA A 166 -4.34 -7.84 20.33
#